data_AF-A0AAD0WKV2-F1
#
_entry.id   AF-A0AAD0WKV2-F1
#
_cell.length_a   1.000
_cell.length_b   1.000
_cell.length_c   1.000
_cell.angle_alpha   90.00
_cell.angle_beta   90.00
_cell.angle_gamma   90.00
#
_symmetry.space_group_name_H-M   'P 1'
#
loop_
_entity.id
_entity.type
_entity.pdbx_description
1 polymer ?
#
loop_
_entity_poly.entity_id
_entity_poly.type
_entity_poly.pdbx_seq_one_letter_code
_entity_poly.pdbx_strand_id
1 'polypeptide(L)'
;MIRHNQLTPCFVKGIPREIEPSILYVSMEYGTVIHNCCCGCGHEVVTPLTPTDWKLTYDGETVSLWPSVGNWNLPCRSHYVIQCNRVLKAPPWDKARIDAEMRRDKAAKKRYYAQTNATVASEELKQEPTEEPSGMRTEPLSLWNRIRKWLS
;
A
#
# COMPACT_ATOMS: atom_id res chain seq x y z
N MET A 1 6.09 -14.54 -18.32
CA MET A 1 4.74 -14.71 -18.90
C MET A 1 3.73 -14.41 -17.79
N ILE A 2 2.62 -13.73 -18.07
CA ILE A 2 1.54 -13.56 -17.07
C ILE A 2 0.68 -14.83 -17.13
N ARG A 3 0.51 -15.51 -16.00
CA ARG A 3 -0.28 -16.75 -15.87
C ARG A 3 -1.69 -16.47 -15.34
N HIS A 4 -1.82 -15.48 -14.46
CA HIS A 4 -3.10 -15.02 -13.91
C HIS A 4 -3.45 -13.70 -14.62
N ASN A 5 -4.34 -13.76 -15.61
CA ASN A 5 -4.73 -12.62 -16.44
C ASN A 5 -5.92 -11.82 -15.87
N GLN A 6 -6.56 -12.32 -14.83
CA GLN A 6 -7.67 -11.70 -14.13
C GLN A 6 -7.56 -11.98 -12.63
N LEU A 7 -7.96 -11.01 -11.83
CA LEU A 7 -7.98 -11.07 -10.38
C LEU A 7 -9.41 -10.83 -9.88
N THR A 8 -9.83 -11.58 -8.86
CA THR A 8 -11.08 -11.34 -8.16
C THR A 8 -10.80 -10.50 -6.91
N PRO A 9 -11.38 -9.31 -6.77
CA PRO A 9 -11.18 -8.49 -5.58
C PRO A 9 -11.88 -9.15 -4.37
N CYS A 10 -11.15 -9.25 -3.26
CA CYS A 10 -11.67 -9.75 -1.99
C CYS A 10 -11.38 -8.72 -0.90
N PHE A 11 -12.42 -8.00 -0.46
CA PHE A 11 -12.29 -7.01 0.59
C PHE A 11 -12.31 -7.69 1.95
N VAL A 12 -11.23 -7.51 2.72
CA VAL A 12 -11.02 -8.17 4.01
C VAL A 12 -10.60 -7.15 5.05
N LYS A 13 -10.91 -7.41 6.33
CA LYS A 13 -10.37 -6.60 7.42
C LYS A 13 -8.88 -6.86 7.59
N GLY A 14 -8.53 -8.13 7.86
CA GLY A 14 -7.14 -8.61 7.93
C GLY A 14 -6.79 -9.50 6.75
N ILE A 15 -5.54 -9.42 6.31
CA ILE A 15 -5.00 -10.26 5.24
C ILE A 15 -4.87 -11.71 5.75
N PRO A 16 -5.33 -12.72 4.99
CA PRO A 16 -5.17 -14.13 5.39
C PRO A 16 -3.69 -14.54 5.42
N ARG A 17 -3.40 -15.65 6.13
CA ARG A 17 -2.03 -16.20 6.19
C ARG A 17 -1.57 -16.80 4.87
N GLU A 18 -2.51 -17.34 4.10
CA GLU A 18 -2.25 -17.95 2.80
C GLU A 18 -2.91 -17.09 1.75
N ILE A 19 -2.11 -16.64 0.78
CA ILE A 19 -2.58 -15.82 -0.33
C ILE A 19 -2.90 -16.74 -1.50
N GLU A 20 -4.15 -16.75 -1.93
CA GLU A 20 -4.58 -17.57 -3.07
C GLU A 20 -4.19 -16.93 -4.41
N PRO A 21 -3.78 -17.74 -5.41
CA PRO A 21 -3.63 -17.26 -6.78
C PRO A 21 -4.94 -16.66 -7.31
N SER A 22 -4.83 -15.65 -8.17
CA SER A 22 -5.99 -14.98 -8.79
C SER A 22 -6.93 -14.22 -7.84
N ILE A 23 -6.64 -14.13 -6.55
CA ILE A 23 -7.36 -13.26 -5.60
C ILE A 23 -6.54 -12.01 -5.30
N LEU A 24 -7.20 -10.85 -5.30
CA LEU A 24 -6.63 -9.57 -4.90
C LEU A 24 -7.23 -9.18 -3.55
N TYR A 25 -6.51 -9.45 -2.47
CA TYR A 25 -6.98 -9.11 -1.12
C TYR A 25 -6.78 -7.63 -0.87
N VAL A 26 -7.86 -6.94 -0.54
CA VAL A 26 -7.86 -5.49 -0.27
C VAL A 26 -8.26 -5.27 1.18
N SER A 27 -7.34 -4.72 1.98
CA SER A 27 -7.65 -4.22 3.32
C SER A 27 -7.65 -2.70 3.32
N MET A 28 -8.86 -2.12 3.39
CA MET A 28 -9.03 -0.68 3.52
C MET A 28 -8.60 -0.19 4.91
N GLU A 29 -8.80 -1.02 5.95
CA GLU A 29 -8.43 -0.71 7.33
C GLU A 29 -6.91 -0.57 7.49
N TYR A 30 -6.14 -1.47 6.87
CA TYR A 30 -4.67 -1.41 6.90
C TYR A 30 -4.06 -0.69 5.70
N GLY A 31 -4.88 -0.15 4.80
CA GLY A 31 -4.44 0.58 3.62
C GLY A 31 -3.47 -0.23 2.75
N THR A 32 -3.76 -1.50 2.51
CA THR A 32 -2.87 -2.39 1.76
C THR A 32 -3.63 -3.34 0.84
N VAL A 33 -2.99 -3.72 -0.24
CA VAL A 33 -3.47 -4.72 -1.18
C VAL A 33 -2.39 -5.78 -1.35
N ILE A 34 -2.78 -7.05 -1.29
CA ILE A 34 -1.87 -8.19 -1.39
C ILE A 34 -2.43 -9.23 -2.36
N HIS A 35 -1.56 -9.77 -3.20
CA HIS A 35 -1.88 -10.87 -4.10
C HIS A 35 -0.64 -11.71 -4.43
N ASN A 36 -0.86 -12.92 -4.92
CA ASN A 36 0.22 -13.70 -5.52
C ASN A 36 0.62 -13.11 -6.87
N CYS A 37 1.92 -13.05 -7.11
CA CYS A 37 2.51 -12.53 -8.33
C CYS A 37 1.84 -13.15 -9.57
N CYS A 38 1.27 -12.30 -10.43
CA CYS A 38 0.45 -12.74 -11.56
C CYS A 38 1.24 -13.51 -12.63
N CYS A 39 2.58 -13.52 -12.56
CA CYS A 39 3.38 -14.40 -13.41
C CYS A 39 3.29 -15.89 -12.99
N GLY A 40 2.76 -16.17 -11.80
CA GLY A 40 2.58 -17.51 -11.25
C GLY A 40 3.83 -18.09 -10.57
N CYS A 41 4.76 -17.25 -10.11
CA CYS A 41 5.95 -17.68 -9.36
C CYS A 41 5.69 -17.93 -7.86
N GLY A 42 4.43 -17.78 -7.40
CA GLY A 42 4.03 -18.04 -6.02
C GLY A 42 4.53 -17.04 -4.97
N HIS A 43 5.20 -15.96 -5.37
CA HIS A 43 5.63 -14.92 -4.43
C HIS A 43 4.51 -13.93 -4.18
N GLU A 44 4.36 -13.50 -2.93
CA GLU A 44 3.43 -12.45 -2.54
C GLU A 44 3.91 -11.09 -3.02
N VAL A 45 2.96 -10.27 -3.46
CA VAL A 45 3.18 -8.89 -3.88
C VAL A 45 2.33 -8.02 -2.99
N VAL A 46 2.98 -7.05 -2.34
CA VAL A 46 2.33 -6.07 -1.48
C VAL A 46 2.33 -4.72 -2.18
N THR A 47 1.15 -4.12 -2.30
CA THR A 47 0.97 -2.78 -2.86
C THR A 47 0.27 -1.89 -1.81
N PRO A 48 1.04 -1.19 -0.96
CA PRO A 48 0.48 -0.26 0.02
C PRO A 48 -0.29 0.87 -0.67
N LEU A 49 -1.40 1.28 -0.06
CA LEU A 49 -2.27 2.36 -0.53
C LEU A 49 -1.93 3.70 0.12
N THR A 50 -0.64 3.93 0.42
CA THR A 50 -0.21 5.22 0.95
C THR A 50 -0.27 6.28 -0.16
N PRO A 51 -0.36 7.58 0.18
CA PRO A 51 -0.42 8.65 -0.82
C PRO A 51 0.77 8.71 -1.79
N THR A 52 1.89 8.07 -1.44
CA THR A 52 3.11 8.03 -2.25
C THR A 52 3.34 6.72 -2.99
N ASP A 53 2.50 5.70 -2.76
CA ASP A 53 2.65 4.35 -3.31
C ASP A 53 1.58 4.09 -4.39
N TRP A 54 0.70 3.10 -4.19
CA TRP A 54 -0.36 2.74 -5.13
C TRP A 54 -1.69 3.42 -4.78
N LYS A 55 -2.47 3.70 -5.81
CA LYS A 55 -3.86 4.13 -5.76
C LYS A 55 -4.73 2.97 -6.20
N LEU A 56 -5.74 2.68 -5.39
CA LEU A 56 -6.80 1.75 -5.72
C LEU A 56 -8.03 2.53 -6.19
N THR A 57 -8.60 2.11 -7.31
CA THR A 57 -9.91 2.57 -7.78
C THR A 57 -10.86 1.39 -7.77
N TYR A 58 -12.05 1.59 -7.20
CA TYR A 58 -13.12 0.60 -7.14
C TYR A 58 -14.44 1.29 -7.53
N ASP A 59 -15.14 0.74 -8.52
CA ASP A 59 -16.39 1.28 -9.06
C ASP A 59 -17.66 0.54 -8.56
N GLY A 60 -17.49 -0.41 -7.65
CA GLY A 60 -18.57 -1.30 -7.18
C GLY A 60 -18.55 -2.70 -7.80
N GLU A 61 -17.77 -2.91 -8.86
CA GLU A 61 -17.64 -4.20 -9.56
C GLU A 61 -16.17 -4.57 -9.80
N THR A 62 -15.35 -3.61 -10.21
CA THR A 62 -13.97 -3.83 -10.65
C THR A 62 -12.97 -2.97 -9.91
N VAL A 63 -11.77 -3.53 -9.74
CA VAL A 63 -10.63 -2.87 -9.10
C VAL A 63 -9.53 -2.58 -10.13
N SER A 64 -8.94 -1.39 -10.02
CA SER A 64 -7.71 -1.00 -10.71
C SER A 64 -6.66 -0.54 -9.72
N LEU A 65 -5.38 -0.80 -10.02
CA LEU A 65 -4.23 -0.28 -9.28
C LEU A 65 -3.34 0.57 -10.17
N TRP A 66 -2.90 1.71 -9.64
CA TRP A 66 -1.98 2.61 -10.30
C TRP A 66 -0.93 3.15 -9.31
N PRO A 67 0.38 3.18 -9.64
CA PRO A 67 1.00 2.83 -10.91
C PRO A 67 1.06 1.31 -11.15
N SER A 68 1.77 0.91 -12.20
CA SER A 68 2.03 -0.51 -12.48
C SER A 68 2.77 -1.22 -11.34
N VAL A 69 2.72 -2.55 -11.35
CA VAL A 69 3.42 -3.42 -10.40
C VAL A 69 4.69 -3.94 -11.04
N GLY A 70 5.84 -3.44 -10.60
CA GLY A 70 7.17 -3.88 -11.04
C GLY A 70 7.87 -4.72 -9.98
N ASN A 71 8.02 -6.02 -10.24
CA ASN A 71 8.61 -6.98 -9.29
C ASN A 71 10.13 -7.14 -9.49
N TRP A 72 10.86 -6.03 -9.57
CA TRP A 72 12.28 -6.01 -9.94
C TRP A 72 13.21 -6.69 -8.93
N ASN A 73 12.79 -6.74 -7.67
CA ASN A 73 13.49 -7.43 -6.58
C ASN A 73 13.18 -8.93 -6.52
N LEU A 74 12.20 -9.42 -7.28
CA LEU A 74 11.88 -10.84 -7.36
C LEU A 74 12.65 -11.50 -8.52
N PRO A 75 12.97 -12.80 -8.43
CA PRO A 75 13.61 -13.54 -9.52
C PRO A 75 12.85 -13.46 -10.84
N CYS A 76 11.51 -13.37 -10.78
CA CYS A 76 10.65 -13.34 -11.97
C CYS A 76 10.70 -12.01 -12.75
N ARG A 77 11.09 -10.90 -12.11
CA ARG A 77 11.13 -9.53 -12.70
C ARG A 77 9.88 -9.17 -13.51
N SER A 78 8.71 -9.67 -13.10
CA SER A 78 7.46 -9.45 -13.84
C SER A 78 7.01 -8.00 -13.73
N HIS A 79 6.35 -7.50 -14.77
CA HIS A 79 5.78 -6.16 -14.79
C HIS A 79 4.39 -6.19 -15.42
N TYR A 80 3.41 -5.63 -14.72
CA TYR A 80 2.02 -5.61 -15.15
C TYR A 80 1.23 -4.45 -14.54
N VAL A 81 0.08 -4.15 -15.13
CA VAL A 81 -0.93 -3.22 -14.64
C VAL A 81 -2.17 -4.03 -14.27
N ILE A 82 -2.81 -3.69 -13.16
CA ILE A 82 -4.13 -4.23 -12.81
C ILE A 82 -5.17 -3.16 -13.16
N GLN A 83 -6.01 -3.44 -14.14
CA GLN A 83 -7.03 -2.51 -14.65
C GLN A 83 -8.35 -3.25 -14.84
N CYS A 84 -9.41 -2.78 -14.18
CA CYS A 84 -10.75 -3.36 -14.22
C CYS A 84 -10.71 -4.89 -14.03
N ASN A 85 -10.08 -5.34 -12.94
CA ASN A 85 -9.81 -6.75 -12.60
C ASN A 85 -8.85 -7.49 -13.56
N ARG A 86 -8.44 -6.92 -14.69
CA ARG A 86 -7.54 -7.56 -15.67
C ARG A 86 -6.08 -7.26 -15.36
N VAL A 87 -5.22 -8.25 -15.60
CA VAL A 87 -3.76 -8.12 -15.49
C VAL A 87 -3.18 -7.92 -16.89
N LEU A 88 -2.81 -6.68 -17.18
CA LEU A 88 -2.20 -6.29 -18.44
C LEU A 88 -0.68 -6.35 -18.33
N LYS A 89 -0.03 -7.19 -19.13
CA LYS A 89 1.44 -7.27 -19.17
C LYS A 89 2.01 -5.91 -19.59
N ALA A 90 3.00 -5.43 -18.85
CA ALA A 90 3.75 -4.23 -19.20
C ALA A 90 5.18 -4.60 -19.68
N PRO A 91 5.81 -3.78 -20.54
CA PRO A 91 7.19 -3.99 -20.98
C PRO A 91 8.16 -3.94 -19.80
N PRO A 92 9.24 -4.76 -19.78
CA PRO A 92 10.25 -4.65 -18.74
C PRO A 92 10.90 -3.27 -18.75
N TRP A 93 11.36 -2.81 -17.58
CA TRP A 93 12.17 -1.60 -17.48
C TRP A 93 13.65 -1.95 -17.48
N ASP A 94 14.46 -1.05 -18.02
CA ASP A 94 15.90 -1.12 -17.83
C ASP A 94 16.30 -0.69 -16.41
N LYS A 95 17.55 -0.98 -16.06
CA LYS A 95 18.07 -0.67 -14.72
C LYS A 95 18.06 0.84 -14.44
N ALA A 96 18.39 1.66 -15.43
CA ALA A 96 18.43 3.12 -15.27
C ALA A 96 17.06 3.70 -14.91
N ARG A 97 15.99 3.21 -15.55
CA ARG A 97 14.61 3.59 -15.27
C ARG A 97 14.13 3.09 -13.91
N ILE A 98 14.48 1.85 -13.54
CA ILE A 98 14.18 1.31 -12.20
C ILE A 98 14.85 2.18 -11.12
N ASP A 99 16.14 2.48 -11.28
CA ASP A 99 16.92 3.29 -10.34
C ASP A 99 16.41 4.74 -10.26
N ALA A 100 15.89 5.29 -11.36
CA ALA A 100 15.25 6.59 -11.39
C ALA A 100 13.95 6.61 -10.60
N GLU A 101 13.07 5.62 -10.79
CA GLU A 101 11.79 5.56 -10.07
C GLU A 101 12.01 5.33 -8.57
N MET A 102 12.91 4.42 -8.19
CA MET A 102 13.25 4.21 -6.76
C MET A 102 13.73 5.50 -6.08
N ARG A 103 14.53 6.31 -6.78
CA ARG A 103 14.95 7.64 -6.28
C ARG A 103 13.78 8.59 -6.14
N ARG A 104 12.86 8.59 -7.11
CA ARG A 104 11.64 9.41 -7.10
C ARG A 104 10.76 9.05 -5.91
N ASP A 105 10.49 7.77 -5.71
CA ASP A 105 9.66 7.24 -4.63
C ASP A 105 10.26 7.52 -3.26
N LYS A 106 11.57 7.28 -3.09
CA LYS A 106 12.28 7.60 -1.85
C LYS A 106 12.17 9.09 -1.51
N ALA A 107 12.33 9.96 -2.51
CA ALA A 107 12.22 11.39 -2.32
C ALA A 107 10.77 11.84 -2.04
N ALA A 108 9.77 11.22 -2.68
CA ALA A 108 8.35 11.48 -2.43
C ALA A 108 7.97 11.10 -0.99
N LYS A 109 8.34 9.89 -0.54
CA LYS A 109 8.14 9.43 0.84
C LYS A 109 8.79 10.36 1.85
N LYS A 110 10.06 10.74 1.62
CA LYS A 110 10.77 11.66 2.52
C LYS A 110 10.05 13.00 2.67
N ARG A 111 9.54 13.58 1.56
CA ARG A 111 8.80 14.84 1.60
C ARG A 111 7.48 14.71 2.35
N TYR A 112 6.71 13.66 2.04
CA TYR A 112 5.41 13.42 2.66
C TYR A 112 5.53 13.29 4.18
N TYR A 113 6.39 12.40 4.69
CA TYR A 113 6.54 12.21 6.13
C TYR A 113 7.18 13.40 6.86
N ALA A 114 8.06 14.16 6.20
CA ALA A 114 8.59 15.40 6.78
C ALA A 114 7.48 16.45 6.99
N GLN A 115 6.57 16.60 6.02
CA GLN A 115 5.43 17.50 6.12
C GLN A 115 4.43 17.04 7.18
N THR A 116 4.05 15.75 7.16
CA THR A 116 3.13 15.20 8.17
C THR A 116 3.66 15.38 9.59
N ASN A 117 4.94 15.10 9.84
CA ASN A 117 5.53 15.28 11.17
C ASN A 117 5.54 16.75 11.60
N ALA A 118 5.77 17.68 10.68
CA ALA A 118 5.72 19.11 10.97
C ALA A 118 4.29 19.59 11.29
N THR A 119 3.28 19.10 10.55
CA THR A 119 1.87 19.40 10.80
C THR A 119 1.43 18.86 12.15
N VAL A 120 1.70 17.59 12.46
CA VAL A 120 1.37 16.97 13.74
C VAL A 120 2.03 17.71 14.89
N ALA A 121 3.32 18.03 14.79
CA ALA A 121 4.02 18.81 15.81
C ALA A 121 3.40 20.21 16.02
N SER A 122 2.96 20.86 14.94
CA SER A 122 2.33 22.19 15.01
C SER A 122 0.89 22.18 15.55
N GLU A 123 0.17 21.05 15.42
CA GLU A 123 -1.16 20.83 15.98
C GLU A 123 -1.08 20.46 17.47
N GLU A 124 -0.10 19.65 17.86
CA GLU A 124 0.17 19.26 19.24
C GLU A 124 0.64 20.46 20.09
N LEU A 125 1.41 21.39 19.51
CA LEU A 125 1.78 22.67 20.13
C LEU A 125 0.61 23.66 20.29
N LYS A 126 -0.52 23.46 19.61
CA LYS A 126 -1.73 24.30 19.74
C LYS A 126 -2.72 23.79 20.78
N GLN A 127 -2.48 22.62 21.36
CA GLN A 127 -3.30 22.05 22.42
C GLN A 127 -2.58 22.18 23.77
N GLU A 128 -2.52 23.39 24.32
CA GLU A 128 -2.33 23.54 25.78
C GLU A 128 -3.69 23.44 26.50
N PRO A 129 -3.74 22.88 27.73
CA PRO A 129 -4.96 22.40 28.35
C PRO A 129 -5.76 23.54 28.99
N THR A 130 -7.05 23.65 28.64
CA THR A 130 -8.03 24.31 29.52
C THR A 130 -8.51 23.26 30.53
N GLU A 131 -7.96 23.29 31.74
CA GLU A 131 -8.42 22.47 32.86
C GLU A 131 -9.79 22.95 33.37
N GLU A 132 -10.81 22.11 33.30
CA GLU A 132 -11.84 21.98 34.35
C GLU A 132 -12.31 20.52 34.45
N PRO A 133 -12.64 20.02 35.66
CA PRO A 133 -12.51 18.59 35.96
C PRO A 133 -13.84 17.80 35.91
N SER A 134 -13.65 16.48 35.90
CA SER A 134 -14.60 15.43 36.29
C SER A 134 -15.57 14.93 35.23
N GLY A 135 -15.31 13.71 34.76
CA GLY A 135 -16.29 12.93 34.02
C GLY A 135 -15.67 11.85 33.14
N MET A 136 -15.34 10.72 33.77
CA MET A 136 -15.08 9.39 33.19
C MET A 136 -15.36 9.28 31.67
N ARG A 137 -14.32 9.23 30.85
CA ARG A 137 -14.41 8.90 29.41
C ARG A 137 -13.24 8.02 28.98
N THR A 138 -13.60 6.95 28.28
CA THR A 138 -12.74 5.92 27.70
C THR A 138 -11.75 6.50 26.69
N GLU A 139 -10.47 6.20 26.88
CA GLU A 139 -9.34 6.53 26.00
C GLU A 139 -9.61 6.15 24.53
N PRO A 140 -9.49 7.07 23.56
CA PRO A 140 -9.36 6.68 22.16
C PRO A 140 -7.95 6.15 21.92
N LEU A 141 -7.87 4.88 21.54
CA LEU A 141 -6.64 4.17 21.18
C LEU A 141 -5.84 4.94 20.11
N SER A 142 -4.75 5.58 20.53
CA SER A 142 -3.78 6.23 19.65
C SER A 142 -3.12 5.19 18.74
N LEU A 143 -3.56 5.16 17.48
CA LEU A 143 -3.07 4.29 16.40
C LEU A 143 -1.56 4.43 16.09
N TRP A 144 -0.91 5.46 16.64
CA TRP A 144 0.48 5.82 16.30
C TRP A 144 1.55 5.00 17.02
N ASN A 145 1.23 4.35 18.14
CA ASN A 145 2.20 3.49 18.84
C ASN A 145 2.43 2.12 18.17
N ARG A 146 1.65 1.77 17.14
CA ARG A 146 1.68 0.42 16.54
C ARG A 146 2.52 0.28 15.28
N ILE A 147 2.99 1.40 14.70
CA ILE A 147 3.80 1.39 13.46
C ILE A 147 5.32 1.33 13.75
N ARG A 148 5.78 1.69 14.98
CA ARG A 148 7.21 1.65 15.34
C ARG A 148 7.83 0.25 15.41
N LYS A 149 7.04 -0.84 15.38
CA LYS A 149 7.56 -2.20 15.57
C LYS A 149 8.08 -2.90 14.31
N TRP A 150 8.02 -2.26 13.14
CA TRP A 150 8.50 -2.84 11.87
C TRP A 150 9.80 -2.22 11.34
N LEU A 151 10.51 -1.43 12.16
CA LEU A 151 11.83 -0.87 11.85
C LEU A 151 12.90 -1.36 12.83
N SER A 152 12.80 -2.62 13.28
CA SER A 152 13.88 -3.34 13.95
C SER A 152 14.16 -4.68 13.26
#